data_AF-A0A290Z226-F1
#
_entry.id   AF-A0A290Z226-F1
#
_cell.length_a   1.000
_cell.length_b   1.000
_cell.length_c   1.000
_cell.angle_alpha   90.00
_cell.angle_beta   90.00
_cell.angle_gamma   90.00
#
_symmetry.space_group_name_H-M   'P 1'
#
loop_
_entity.id
_entity.type
_entity.pdbx_description
1 polymer ?
#
loop_
_entity_poly.entity_id
_entity_poly.type
_entity_poly.pdbx_seq_one_letter_code
_entity_poly.pdbx_strand_id
1 'polypeptide(L)'
;MSGASDLPGLDEVDWAGLDDDGGAPEVPVLLRALARRPPNWDDLWRELGEHLVHQGTCYPATAPTMPFLAALVPSASAEQREHLLRDLVHFSGLWPQSLVSDWRPYPFPIAAEWTQDVHAAVAGALPPLLLRWAVEPPAVRYLLACLAGLHPEPGRVVAHEVAVMAAELAGTPRGDHLRIAEALLRADDAAALAAARRVPDLHPRKKPGRQANRTSPAVAAAAVLAKGLIR
;
A
#
# COMPACT_ATOMS: atom_id res chain seq x y z
N MET A 1 -33.86 -5.41 -3.94
CA MET A 1 -33.24 -5.51 -2.61
C MET A 1 -31.80 -5.97 -2.81
N SER A 2 -30.87 -5.04 -3.06
CA SER A 2 -29.44 -5.37 -3.16
C SER A 2 -28.89 -5.53 -1.75
N GLY A 3 -28.37 -6.72 -1.48
CA GLY A 3 -27.88 -7.11 -0.16
C GLY A 3 -26.83 -6.14 0.35
N ALA A 4 -26.90 -5.85 1.65
CA ALA A 4 -25.77 -5.28 2.37
C ALA A 4 -24.55 -6.14 2.03
N SER A 5 -23.52 -5.51 1.47
CA SER A 5 -22.22 -6.14 1.31
C SER A 5 -21.73 -6.48 2.71
N ASP A 6 -21.93 -7.72 3.11
CA ASP A 6 -21.47 -8.24 4.39
C ASP A 6 -19.94 -8.17 4.39
N LEU A 7 -19.38 -7.69 5.49
CA LEU A 7 -17.93 -7.61 5.71
C LEU A 7 -17.61 -8.58 6.84
N PRO A 8 -17.39 -9.88 6.52
CA PRO A 8 -17.21 -10.91 7.54
C PRO A 8 -16.05 -10.57 8.46
N GLY A 9 -16.25 -10.76 9.76
CA GLY A 9 -15.25 -10.45 10.79
C GLY A 9 -15.16 -8.98 11.19
N LEU A 10 -15.93 -8.06 10.56
CA LEU A 10 -15.90 -6.64 10.92
C LEU A 10 -16.31 -6.40 12.38
N ASP A 11 -17.30 -7.13 12.88
CA ASP A 11 -17.79 -7.03 14.26
C ASP A 11 -16.92 -7.80 15.28
N GLU A 12 -15.94 -8.57 14.81
CA GLU A 12 -15.03 -9.33 15.69
C GLU A 12 -13.84 -8.50 16.16
N VAL A 13 -13.55 -7.38 15.48
CA VAL A 13 -12.51 -6.44 15.88
C VAL A 13 -13.00 -5.60 17.05
N ASP A 14 -12.19 -5.52 18.12
CA ASP A 14 -12.46 -4.65 19.27
C ASP A 14 -12.17 -3.18 18.93
N TRP A 15 -13.02 -2.56 18.10
CA TRP A 15 -12.87 -1.16 17.67
C TRP A 15 -12.85 -0.17 18.83
N ALA A 16 -13.59 -0.46 19.91
CA ALA A 16 -13.61 0.38 21.10
C ALA A 16 -12.28 0.32 21.86
N GLY A 17 -11.62 -0.83 21.88
CA GLY A 17 -10.29 -1.00 22.46
C GLY A 17 -9.15 -0.37 21.65
N LEU A 18 -9.42 0.08 20.41
CA LEU A 18 -8.46 0.76 19.52
C LEU A 18 -8.56 2.30 19.60
N ASP A 19 -9.41 2.82 20.50
CA ASP A 19 -9.78 4.23 20.55
C ASP A 19 -8.88 5.06 21.48
N ASP A 20 -7.70 5.43 21.00
CA ASP A 20 -6.77 6.30 21.74
C ASP A 20 -7.13 7.80 21.63
N ASP A 21 -7.86 8.21 20.57
CA ASP A 21 -8.14 9.62 20.23
C ASP A 21 -9.61 9.91 19.79
N GLY A 22 -10.54 8.95 19.94
CA GLY A 22 -11.99 9.18 19.75
C GLY A 22 -12.55 8.93 18.34
N GLY A 23 -11.92 8.08 17.54
CA GLY A 23 -12.27 7.86 16.13
C GLY A 23 -12.28 6.41 15.64
N ALA A 24 -11.86 5.44 16.45
CA ALA A 24 -11.86 4.03 16.05
C ALA A 24 -13.27 3.40 15.96
N PRO A 25 -14.25 3.75 16.83
CA PRO A 25 -15.62 3.19 16.77
C PRO A 25 -16.39 3.55 15.49
N GLU A 26 -16.03 4.62 14.80
CA GLU A 26 -16.68 5.11 13.57
C GLU A 26 -16.26 4.29 12.33
N VAL A 27 -15.06 3.72 12.35
CA VAL A 27 -14.50 2.93 11.24
C VAL A 27 -15.45 1.81 10.74
N PRO A 28 -16.01 0.93 11.58
CA PRO A 28 -16.93 -0.11 11.11
C PRO A 28 -18.25 0.46 10.56
N VAL A 29 -18.66 1.67 10.95
CA VAL A 29 -19.84 2.34 10.37
C VAL A 29 -19.51 2.83 8.96
N LEU A 30 -18.36 3.51 8.81
CA LEU A 30 -17.88 4.03 7.52
C LEU A 30 -17.61 2.92 6.51
N LEU A 31 -16.99 1.81 6.92
CA LEU A 31 -16.73 0.65 6.05
C LEU A 31 -18.03 0.05 5.50
N ARG A 32 -19.06 -0.12 6.35
CA ARG A 32 -20.38 -0.59 5.90
C ARG A 32 -21.06 0.42 4.98
N ALA A 33 -20.92 1.72 5.25
CA ALA A 33 -21.47 2.76 4.40
C ALA A 33 -20.81 2.72 3.01
N LEU A 34 -19.48 2.65 2.93
CA LEU A 34 -18.73 2.49 1.68
C LEU A 34 -19.15 1.24 0.92
N ALA A 35 -19.36 0.11 1.62
CA ALA A 35 -19.77 -1.15 1.01
C ALA A 35 -21.15 -1.10 0.34
N ARG A 36 -22.02 -0.16 0.77
CA ARG A 36 -23.34 0.10 0.14
C ARG A 36 -23.26 0.96 -1.11
N ARG A 37 -22.10 1.58 -1.38
CA ARG A 37 -21.84 2.44 -2.56
C ARG A 37 -22.86 3.60 -2.68
N PRO A 38 -22.99 4.45 -1.64
CA PRO A 38 -23.91 5.57 -1.67
C PRO A 38 -23.39 6.66 -2.63
N PRO A 39 -24.26 7.61 -3.05
CA PRO A 39 -23.85 8.71 -3.92
C PRO A 39 -22.73 9.58 -3.35
N ASN A 40 -22.58 9.65 -2.02
CA ASN A 40 -21.53 10.40 -1.31
C ASN A 40 -20.33 9.51 -0.94
N TRP A 41 -20.00 8.50 -1.76
CA TRP A 41 -18.91 7.56 -1.48
C TRP A 41 -17.57 8.27 -1.22
N ASP A 42 -17.24 9.29 -2.01
CA ASP A 42 -15.97 10.02 -1.88
C ASP A 42 -15.85 10.77 -0.55
N ASP A 43 -16.97 11.30 -0.03
CA ASP A 43 -16.99 11.96 1.28
C ASP A 43 -16.75 10.96 2.40
N LEU A 44 -17.41 9.80 2.35
CA LEU A 44 -17.22 8.73 3.34
C LEU A 44 -15.81 8.13 3.28
N TRP A 45 -15.23 8.06 2.08
CA TRP A 45 -13.88 7.57 1.88
C TRP A 45 -12.85 8.54 2.46
N ARG A 46 -13.05 9.84 2.23
CA ARG A 46 -12.23 10.91 2.83
C ARG A 46 -12.34 10.93 4.35
N GLU A 47 -13.57 10.83 4.87
CA GLU A 47 -13.84 10.73 6.32
C GLU A 47 -13.15 9.51 6.92
N LEU A 48 -13.26 8.34 6.30
CA LEU A 48 -12.50 7.15 6.75
C LEU A 48 -11.00 7.43 6.81
N GLY A 49 -10.43 8.11 5.81
CA GLY A 49 -9.03 8.50 5.80
C GLY A 49 -8.60 9.30 7.05
N GLU A 50 -9.46 10.19 7.55
CA GLU A 50 -9.22 10.99 8.76
C GLU A 50 -9.13 10.10 10.02
N HIS A 51 -9.80 8.94 10.03
CA HIS A 51 -9.74 7.93 11.08
C HIS A 51 -8.61 6.91 10.93
N LEU A 52 -7.89 6.90 9.81
CA LEU A 52 -6.78 5.97 9.54
C LEU A 52 -5.40 6.64 9.57
N VAL A 53 -5.31 7.94 9.32
CA VAL A 53 -4.03 8.64 9.35
C VAL A 53 -4.21 10.10 9.76
N HIS A 54 -3.38 10.55 10.69
CA HIS A 54 -3.32 11.96 11.07
C HIS A 54 -1.87 12.44 11.06
N GLN A 55 -1.63 13.55 10.34
CA GLN A 55 -0.30 14.18 10.23
C GLN A 55 0.83 13.22 9.81
N GLY A 56 0.50 12.22 8.99
CA GLY A 56 1.45 11.21 8.51
C GLY A 56 1.75 10.07 9.48
N THR A 57 0.97 9.94 10.57
CA THR A 57 1.02 8.80 11.50
C THR A 57 -0.30 8.04 11.43
N CYS A 58 -0.25 6.71 11.33
CA CYS A 58 -1.47 5.90 11.38
C CYS A 58 -1.99 5.72 12.79
N TYR A 59 -3.31 5.62 12.90
CA TYR A 59 -3.99 5.28 14.15
C TYR A 59 -4.04 3.76 14.38
N PRO A 60 -4.32 3.30 15.61
CA PRO A 60 -4.44 1.87 15.91
C PRO A 60 -5.47 1.14 15.03
N ALA A 61 -6.53 1.83 14.60
CA ALA A 61 -7.56 1.30 13.71
C ALA A 61 -7.07 1.00 12.28
N THR A 62 -5.90 1.49 11.86
CA THR A 62 -5.46 1.40 10.47
C THR A 62 -5.16 -0.02 10.03
N ALA A 63 -4.38 -0.78 10.81
CA ALA A 63 -4.03 -2.16 10.44
C ALA A 63 -5.28 -3.06 10.38
N PRO A 64 -6.20 -3.05 11.36
CA PRO A 64 -7.45 -3.82 11.30
C PRO A 64 -8.36 -3.41 10.14
N THR A 65 -8.24 -2.18 9.61
CA THR A 65 -9.05 -1.70 8.48
C THR A 65 -8.61 -2.28 7.14
N MET A 66 -7.32 -2.59 6.96
CA MET A 66 -6.74 -2.96 5.66
C MET A 66 -7.42 -4.18 5.00
N PRO A 67 -7.74 -5.29 5.70
CA PRO A 67 -8.44 -6.42 5.10
C PRO A 67 -9.83 -6.06 4.58
N PHE A 68 -10.53 -5.13 5.23
CA PHE A 68 -11.86 -4.70 4.81
C PHE A 68 -11.80 -3.79 3.58
N LEU A 69 -10.80 -2.91 3.47
CA LEU A 69 -10.57 -2.14 2.24
C LEU A 69 -10.30 -3.06 1.05
N ALA A 70 -9.47 -4.09 1.24
CA ALA A 70 -9.22 -5.11 0.22
C ALA A 70 -10.51 -5.86 -0.16
N ALA A 71 -11.36 -6.20 0.81
CA ALA A 71 -12.63 -6.88 0.56
C ALA A 71 -13.63 -6.05 -0.27
N LEU A 72 -13.51 -4.72 -0.28
CA LEU A 72 -14.36 -3.84 -1.10
C LEU A 72 -13.98 -3.85 -2.59
N VAL A 73 -12.71 -4.07 -2.93
CA VAL A 73 -12.12 -3.99 -4.29
C VAL A 73 -12.93 -4.78 -5.35
N PRO A 74 -13.36 -6.04 -5.12
CA PRO A 74 -14.09 -6.81 -6.13
C PRO A 74 -15.45 -6.23 -6.52
N SER A 75 -16.10 -5.50 -5.62
CA SER A 75 -17.47 -4.97 -5.80
C SER A 75 -17.52 -3.49 -6.18
N ALA A 76 -16.37 -2.81 -6.11
CA ALA A 76 -16.19 -1.40 -6.41
C ALA A 76 -16.37 -1.07 -7.90
N SER A 77 -16.76 0.17 -8.22
CA SER A 77 -16.60 0.72 -9.58
C SER A 77 -15.11 0.80 -9.96
N ALA A 78 -14.80 1.07 -11.24
CA ALA A 78 -13.40 1.18 -11.68
C ALA A 78 -12.65 2.29 -10.91
N GLU A 79 -13.29 3.44 -10.70
CA GLU A 79 -12.74 4.58 -9.98
C GLU A 79 -12.56 4.27 -8.48
N GLN A 80 -13.59 3.74 -7.83
CA GLN A 80 -13.52 3.32 -6.43
C GLN A 80 -12.43 2.27 -6.19
N ARG A 81 -12.28 1.33 -7.13
CA ARG A 81 -11.24 0.30 -7.06
C ARG A 81 -9.84 0.91 -7.12
N GLU A 82 -9.65 1.93 -7.96
CA GLU A 82 -8.39 2.66 -8.04
C GLU A 82 -8.06 3.36 -6.72
N HIS A 83 -9.04 4.03 -6.09
CA HIS A 83 -8.86 4.65 -4.77
C HIS A 83 -8.48 3.63 -3.69
N LEU A 84 -9.24 2.54 -3.57
CA LEU A 84 -8.97 1.48 -2.58
C LEU A 84 -7.58 0.87 -2.75
N LEU A 85 -7.16 0.57 -3.98
CA LEU A 85 -5.84 0.00 -4.24
C LEU A 85 -4.71 1.01 -4.03
N ARG A 86 -4.94 2.29 -4.34
CA ARG A 86 -3.97 3.36 -4.06
C ARG A 86 -3.73 3.49 -2.55
N ASP A 87 -4.78 3.40 -1.74
CA ASP A 87 -4.65 3.41 -0.28
C ASP A 87 -3.87 2.20 0.22
N LEU A 88 -4.19 1.00 -0.25
CA LEU A 88 -3.45 -0.21 0.14
C LEU A 88 -1.96 -0.09 -0.21
N VAL A 89 -1.61 0.50 -1.35
CA VAL A 89 -0.21 0.78 -1.69
C VAL A 89 0.39 1.83 -0.77
N HIS A 90 -0.32 2.95 -0.55
CA HIS A 90 0.12 4.03 0.32
C HIS A 90 0.47 3.49 1.71
N PHE A 91 -0.48 2.80 2.36
CA PHE A 91 -0.35 2.25 3.69
C PHE A 91 0.74 1.15 3.77
N SER A 92 0.79 0.24 2.79
CA SER A 92 1.88 -0.75 2.70
C SER A 92 3.26 -0.11 2.60
N GLY A 93 3.31 1.05 1.94
CA GLY A 93 4.51 1.83 1.69
C GLY A 93 5.06 2.59 2.90
N LEU A 94 4.27 2.78 3.95
CA LEU A 94 4.70 3.49 5.15
C LEU A 94 5.79 2.72 5.92
N TRP A 95 5.75 1.38 5.91
CA TRP A 95 6.78 0.55 6.53
C TRP A 95 8.18 0.76 5.91
N PRO A 96 8.41 0.52 4.61
CA PRO A 96 9.73 0.74 4.03
C PRO A 96 10.14 2.21 4.07
N GLN A 97 9.20 3.17 3.99
CA GLN A 97 9.49 4.59 4.16
C GLN A 97 9.99 4.93 5.58
N SER A 98 9.42 4.32 6.62
CA SER A 98 9.84 4.54 8.00
C SER A 98 11.25 3.99 8.26
N LEU A 99 11.68 2.95 7.54
CA LEU A 99 13.01 2.35 7.61
C LEU A 99 14.10 3.14 6.87
N VAL A 100 13.73 4.01 5.93
CA VAL A 100 14.68 4.87 5.20
C VAL A 100 14.70 6.31 5.70
N SER A 101 13.83 6.68 6.65
CA SER A 101 13.75 8.05 7.14
C SER A 101 14.93 8.41 8.05
N ASP A 102 15.73 9.39 7.62
CA ASP A 102 16.94 9.87 8.29
C ASP A 102 16.68 10.65 9.60
N TRP A 103 15.42 10.86 10.01
CA TRP A 103 15.09 11.74 11.13
C TRP A 103 15.30 11.10 12.52
N ARG A 104 15.53 9.79 12.61
CA ARG A 104 15.69 9.12 13.92
C ARG A 104 17.15 9.18 14.40
N PRO A 105 17.41 9.59 15.66
CA PRO A 105 18.75 9.64 16.25
C PRO A 105 19.34 8.26 16.60
N TYR A 106 18.67 7.16 16.23
CA TYR A 106 19.05 5.80 16.60
C TYR A 106 20.08 5.19 15.63
N PRO A 107 20.96 4.30 16.12
CA PRO A 107 21.99 3.68 15.29
C PRO A 107 21.44 2.69 14.25
N PHE A 108 20.18 2.24 14.35
CA PHE A 108 19.53 1.34 13.41
C PHE A 108 18.20 1.91 12.92
N PRO A 109 17.80 1.65 11.66
CA PRO A 109 16.46 2.00 11.20
C PRO A 109 15.44 1.17 11.98
N ILE A 110 14.59 1.85 12.76
CA ILE A 110 13.48 1.26 13.48
C ILE A 110 12.21 1.76 12.81
N ALA A 111 11.45 0.83 12.24
CA ALA A 111 10.13 1.13 11.70
C ALA A 111 9.24 1.67 12.83
N ALA A 112 8.30 2.56 12.49
CA ALA A 112 7.28 2.89 13.49
C ALA A 112 6.46 1.62 13.77
N GLU A 113 6.21 1.31 15.04
CA GLU A 113 5.65 0.02 15.49
C GLU A 113 4.40 -0.39 14.68
N TRP A 114 3.48 0.55 14.49
CA TRP A 114 2.24 0.37 13.71
C TRP A 114 2.46 0.09 12.22
N THR A 115 3.55 0.55 11.61
CA THR A 115 3.75 0.40 10.15
C THR A 115 3.92 -1.06 9.75
N GLN A 116 4.51 -1.87 10.63
CA GLN A 116 4.72 -3.29 10.37
C GLN A 116 3.38 -4.04 10.36
N ASP A 117 2.49 -3.74 11.31
CA ASP A 117 1.17 -4.37 11.39
C ASP A 117 0.30 -4.01 10.19
N VAL A 118 0.32 -2.74 9.77
CA VAL A 118 -0.35 -2.29 8.54
C VAL A 118 0.19 -3.03 7.32
N HIS A 119 1.51 -3.11 7.18
CA HIS A 119 2.16 -3.83 6.08
C HIS A 119 1.76 -5.31 6.06
N ALA A 120 1.79 -5.98 7.22
CA ALA A 120 1.39 -7.38 7.35
C ALA A 120 -0.10 -7.60 7.06
N ALA A 121 -0.98 -6.69 7.50
CA ALA A 121 -2.42 -6.78 7.23
C ALA A 121 -2.72 -6.70 5.73
N VAL A 122 -2.04 -5.80 4.99
CA VAL A 122 -2.18 -5.75 3.52
C VAL A 122 -1.61 -7.01 2.87
N ALA A 123 -0.46 -7.51 3.34
CA ALA A 123 0.14 -8.74 2.81
C ALA A 123 -0.83 -9.93 2.90
N GLY A 124 -1.51 -10.09 4.05
CA GLY A 124 -2.49 -11.15 4.26
C GLY A 124 -3.74 -11.03 3.39
N ALA A 125 -4.16 -9.81 3.03
CA ALA A 125 -5.33 -9.54 2.20
C ALA A 125 -5.02 -9.55 0.67
N LEU A 126 -3.75 -9.58 0.29
CA LEU A 126 -3.32 -9.44 -1.10
C LEU A 126 -3.66 -10.63 -2.02
N PRO A 127 -3.54 -11.91 -1.61
CA PRO A 127 -3.69 -13.03 -2.53
C PRO A 127 -5.01 -13.05 -3.34
N PRO A 128 -6.20 -12.83 -2.73
CA PRO A 128 -7.46 -12.74 -3.48
C PRO A 128 -7.49 -11.61 -4.51
N LEU A 129 -6.78 -10.50 -4.27
CA LEU A 129 -6.68 -9.38 -5.20
C LEU A 129 -5.83 -9.75 -6.42
N LEU A 130 -4.71 -10.44 -6.21
CA LEU A 130 -3.81 -10.87 -7.30
C LEU A 130 -4.47 -11.88 -8.24
N LEU A 131 -5.37 -12.74 -7.74
CA LEU A 131 -6.15 -13.66 -8.59
C LEU A 131 -7.04 -12.93 -9.61
N ARG A 132 -7.30 -11.64 -9.41
CA ARG A 132 -8.10 -10.83 -10.33
C ARG A 132 -7.28 -10.24 -11.47
N TRP A 133 -5.95 -10.38 -11.47
CA TRP A 133 -5.05 -9.77 -12.44
C TRP A 133 -5.57 -9.82 -13.89
N ALA A 134 -5.97 -11.00 -14.35
CA ALA A 134 -6.41 -11.23 -15.72
C ALA A 134 -7.67 -10.46 -16.12
N VAL A 135 -8.55 -10.12 -15.17
CA VAL A 135 -9.82 -9.43 -15.45
C VAL A 135 -9.77 -7.93 -15.20
N GLU A 136 -8.72 -7.44 -14.54
CA GLU A 136 -8.58 -6.02 -14.21
C GLU A 136 -8.01 -5.20 -15.39
N PRO A 137 -8.39 -3.92 -15.54
CA PRO A 137 -7.86 -3.03 -16.56
C PRO A 137 -6.39 -2.64 -16.28
N PRO A 138 -5.64 -2.12 -17.27
CA PRO A 138 -4.22 -1.80 -17.11
C PRO A 138 -3.89 -0.86 -15.95
N ALA A 139 -4.73 0.14 -15.66
CA ALA A 139 -4.52 1.05 -14.53
C ALA A 139 -4.57 0.32 -13.17
N VAL A 140 -5.47 -0.65 -13.02
CA VAL A 140 -5.60 -1.47 -11.81
C VAL A 140 -4.48 -2.50 -11.71
N ARG A 141 -4.11 -3.15 -12.82
CA ARG A 141 -2.95 -4.07 -12.87
C ARG A 141 -1.65 -3.39 -12.45
N TYR A 142 -1.47 -2.13 -12.81
CA TYR A 142 -0.33 -1.33 -12.35
C TYR A 142 -0.30 -1.21 -10.83
N LEU A 143 -1.42 -0.91 -10.17
CA LEU A 143 -1.49 -0.84 -8.70
C LEU A 143 -1.28 -2.22 -8.05
N LEU A 144 -1.86 -3.29 -8.62
CA LEU A 144 -1.62 -4.66 -8.17
C LEU A 144 -0.15 -5.07 -8.30
N ALA A 145 0.53 -4.65 -9.37
CA ALA A 145 1.96 -4.88 -9.56
C ALA A 145 2.79 -4.16 -8.47
N CYS A 146 2.41 -2.93 -8.12
CA CYS A 146 3.06 -2.21 -7.03
C CYS A 146 2.85 -2.90 -5.67
N LEU A 147 1.63 -3.37 -5.37
CA LEU A 147 1.37 -4.18 -4.18
C LEU A 147 2.17 -5.48 -4.17
N ALA A 148 2.22 -6.20 -5.30
CA ALA A 148 3.02 -7.42 -5.44
C ALA A 148 4.51 -7.16 -5.21
N GLY A 149 5.04 -6.04 -5.72
CA GLY A 149 6.42 -5.63 -5.47
C GLY A 149 6.70 -5.23 -4.01
N LEU A 150 5.74 -4.60 -3.33
CA LEU A 150 5.84 -4.27 -1.90
C LEU A 150 5.73 -5.50 -1.00
N HIS A 151 5.04 -6.55 -1.46
CA HIS A 151 4.81 -7.80 -0.75
C HIS A 151 5.28 -8.99 -1.59
N PRO A 152 6.61 -9.22 -1.73
CA PRO A 152 7.13 -10.17 -2.72
C PRO A 152 6.72 -11.62 -2.50
N GLU A 153 6.48 -12.04 -1.25
CA GLU A 153 6.08 -13.43 -0.94
C GLU A 153 4.72 -13.77 -1.61
N PRO A 154 3.61 -13.08 -1.30
CA PRO A 154 2.35 -13.31 -2.00
C PRO A 154 2.39 -12.82 -3.45
N GLY A 155 3.20 -11.82 -3.77
CA GLY A 155 3.31 -11.20 -5.09
C GLY A 155 3.92 -12.08 -6.17
N ARG A 156 4.73 -13.09 -5.82
CA ARG A 156 5.42 -13.97 -6.79
C ARG A 156 4.49 -14.64 -7.79
N VAL A 157 3.22 -14.84 -7.43
CA VAL A 157 2.21 -15.47 -8.30
C VAL A 157 1.92 -14.66 -9.58
N VAL A 158 2.21 -13.36 -9.61
CA VAL A 158 2.07 -12.49 -10.79
C VAL A 158 3.39 -11.97 -11.35
N ALA A 159 4.53 -12.52 -10.92
CA ALA A 159 5.85 -11.98 -11.28
C ALA A 159 6.13 -11.98 -12.79
N HIS A 160 5.62 -12.98 -13.51
CA HIS A 160 5.77 -13.04 -14.96
C HIS A 160 4.98 -11.92 -15.64
N GLU A 161 3.74 -11.72 -15.24
CA GLU A 161 2.83 -10.72 -15.79
C GLU A 161 3.32 -9.29 -15.49
N VAL A 162 3.88 -9.07 -14.30
CA VAL A 162 4.53 -7.80 -13.94
C VAL A 162 5.72 -7.53 -14.86
N ALA A 163 6.56 -8.53 -15.14
CA ALA A 163 7.70 -8.37 -16.05
C ALA A 163 7.26 -8.06 -17.49
N VAL A 164 6.21 -8.72 -18.00
CA VAL A 164 5.62 -8.43 -19.31
C VAL A 164 5.13 -6.97 -19.36
N MET A 165 4.37 -6.54 -18.36
CA MET A 165 3.85 -5.17 -18.29
C MET A 165 4.97 -4.12 -18.14
N ALA A 166 6.05 -4.44 -17.42
CA ALA A 166 7.22 -3.58 -17.29
C ALA A 166 7.95 -3.39 -18.63
N ALA A 167 8.02 -4.43 -19.46
CA ALA A 167 8.60 -4.38 -20.79
C ALA A 167 7.73 -3.56 -21.77
N GLU A 168 6.41 -3.75 -21.73
CA GLU A 168 5.44 -2.99 -22.54
C GLU A 168 5.49 -1.48 -22.26
N LEU A 169 5.70 -1.09 -21.00
CA LEU A 169 5.73 0.30 -20.56
C LEU A 169 7.16 0.87 -20.44
N ALA A 170 8.15 0.20 -21.03
CA ALA A 170 9.54 0.63 -20.96
C ALA A 170 9.73 2.07 -21.46
N GLY A 171 10.50 2.87 -20.68
CA GLY A 171 10.76 4.27 -21.01
C GLY A 171 9.70 5.26 -20.52
N THR A 172 8.66 4.78 -19.83
CA THR A 172 7.67 5.62 -19.15
C THR A 172 7.89 5.64 -17.63
N PRO A 173 7.39 6.65 -16.91
CA PRO A 173 7.43 6.67 -15.44
C PRO A 173 6.77 5.44 -14.79
N ARG A 174 5.65 4.95 -15.34
CA ARG A 174 5.00 3.72 -14.86
C ARG A 174 5.87 2.50 -15.11
N GLY A 175 6.53 2.42 -16.25
CA GLY A 175 7.49 1.35 -16.55
C GLY A 175 8.67 1.32 -15.57
N ASP A 176 9.17 2.48 -15.15
CA ASP A 176 10.24 2.54 -14.15
C ASP A 176 9.80 2.00 -12.78
N HIS A 177 8.58 2.32 -12.33
CA HIS A 177 8.01 1.70 -11.11
C HIS A 177 7.82 0.19 -11.26
N LEU A 178 7.32 -0.28 -12.40
CA LEU A 178 7.13 -1.71 -12.66
C LEU A 178 8.45 -2.49 -12.66
N ARG A 179 9.56 -1.89 -13.14
CA ARG A 179 10.90 -2.51 -13.02
C ARG A 179 11.36 -2.65 -11.58
N ILE A 180 11.03 -1.68 -10.71
CA ILE A 180 11.31 -1.81 -9.28
C ILE A 180 10.52 -2.99 -8.71
N ALA A 181 9.21 -3.05 -8.99
CA ALA A 181 8.35 -4.14 -8.52
C ALA A 181 8.83 -5.51 -9.04
N GLU A 182 9.18 -5.61 -10.33
CA GLU A 182 9.75 -6.83 -10.93
C GLU A 182 11.02 -7.28 -10.20
N ALA A 183 11.97 -6.37 -9.98
CA ALA A 183 13.23 -6.71 -9.32
C ALA A 183 13.02 -7.16 -7.87
N LEU A 184 12.10 -6.52 -7.14
CA LEU A 184 11.70 -6.94 -5.78
C LEU A 184 11.08 -8.34 -5.77
N LEU A 185 10.20 -8.64 -6.73
CA LEU A 185 9.58 -9.97 -6.89
C LEU A 185 10.61 -11.08 -7.18
N ARG A 186 11.70 -10.73 -7.87
CA ARG A 186 12.81 -11.65 -8.17
C ARG A 186 13.83 -11.76 -7.02
N ALA A 187 13.67 -10.99 -5.95
CA ALA A 187 14.67 -10.83 -4.88
C ALA A 187 16.05 -10.41 -5.44
N ASP A 188 16.06 -9.54 -6.46
CA ASP A 188 17.27 -8.93 -7.02
C ASP A 188 17.45 -7.51 -6.46
N ASP A 189 18.03 -7.45 -5.26
CA ASP A 189 18.31 -6.23 -4.51
C ASP A 189 19.10 -5.19 -5.31
N ALA A 190 20.07 -5.65 -6.11
CA ALA A 190 20.93 -4.77 -6.90
C ALA A 190 20.14 -4.15 -8.06
N ALA A 191 19.36 -4.94 -8.79
CA ALA A 191 18.49 -4.46 -9.85
C ALA A 191 17.39 -3.54 -9.30
N ALA A 192 16.79 -3.86 -8.15
CA ALA A 192 15.74 -3.06 -7.52
C ALA A 192 16.26 -1.66 -7.17
N LEU A 193 17.43 -1.57 -6.54
CA LEU A 193 18.06 -0.30 -6.21
C LEU A 193 18.49 0.48 -7.46
N ALA A 194 19.00 -0.20 -8.49
CA ALA A 194 19.38 0.44 -9.75
C ALA A 194 18.15 1.03 -10.48
N ALA A 195 17.02 0.32 -10.48
CA ALA A 195 15.75 0.81 -11.03
C ALA A 195 15.23 2.00 -10.21
N ALA A 196 15.25 1.91 -8.88
CA ALA A 196 14.81 2.98 -7.98
C ALA A 196 15.59 4.28 -8.18
N ARG A 197 16.91 4.19 -8.46
CA ARG A 197 17.75 5.36 -8.75
C ARG A 197 17.40 6.09 -10.05
N ARG A 198 16.68 5.45 -10.97
CA ARG A 198 16.25 6.09 -12.23
C ARG A 198 15.00 6.95 -12.05
N VAL A 199 14.28 6.83 -10.95
CA VAL A 199 13.08 7.64 -10.68
C VAL A 199 13.53 9.02 -10.15
N PRO A 200 13.46 10.09 -10.95
CA PRO A 200 14.20 11.34 -10.71
C PRO A 200 13.78 12.09 -9.44
N ASP A 201 12.52 11.94 -9.03
CA ASP A 201 11.94 12.80 -7.99
C ASP A 201 11.89 12.19 -6.58
N LEU A 202 12.39 10.97 -6.42
CA LEU A 202 12.19 10.20 -5.18
C LEU A 202 13.41 10.16 -4.27
N HIS A 203 14.50 10.81 -4.68
CA HIS A 203 15.69 10.92 -3.85
C HIS A 203 15.43 11.87 -2.68
N PRO A 204 15.65 11.45 -1.41
CA PRO A 204 15.69 12.40 -0.31
C PRO A 204 16.76 13.45 -0.63
N ARG A 205 16.43 14.74 -0.45
CA ARG A 205 17.42 15.82 -0.54
C ARG A 205 18.55 15.50 0.42
N LYS A 206 19.68 15.01 -0.11
CA LYS A 206 20.88 14.70 0.67
C LYS A 206 21.33 15.94 1.42
N LYS A 207 21.24 15.95 2.74
CA LYS A 207 22.24 16.68 3.53
C LYS A 207 23.48 15.78 3.58
N PRO A 208 24.64 16.24 3.10
CA PRO A 208 25.85 15.42 3.08
C PRO A 208 26.37 15.28 4.51
N GLY A 209 26.05 14.16 5.15
CA GLY A 209 26.59 13.87 6.48
C GLY A 209 25.88 12.71 7.16
N ARG A 210 26.41 11.49 6.95
CA ARG A 210 26.16 10.24 7.70
C ARG A 210 24.76 9.63 7.55
N GLN A 211 24.64 8.53 6.77
CA GLN A 211 23.81 7.32 7.07
C GLN A 211 23.43 6.42 5.86
N ALA A 212 23.94 6.66 4.65
CA ALA A 212 23.60 5.90 3.43
C ALA A 212 23.90 4.37 3.42
N ASN A 213 24.28 3.75 4.53
CA ASN A 213 24.81 2.37 4.60
C ASN A 213 24.04 1.42 5.53
N ARG A 214 22.81 1.75 5.98
CA ARG A 214 22.13 0.98 7.05
C ARG A 214 20.80 0.32 6.68
N THR A 215 20.26 0.58 5.50
CA THR A 215 18.99 -0.01 5.03
C THR A 215 19.27 -0.93 3.84
N SER A 216 18.59 -2.08 3.76
CA SER A 216 18.82 -3.00 2.64
C SER A 216 18.44 -2.35 1.29
N PRO A 217 19.13 -2.71 0.19
CA PRO A 217 18.77 -2.22 -1.14
C PRO A 217 17.30 -2.45 -1.50
N ALA A 218 16.74 -3.61 -1.13
CA ALA A 218 15.33 -3.93 -1.30
C ALA A 218 14.41 -2.94 -0.57
N VAL A 219 14.68 -2.62 0.69
CA VAL A 219 13.85 -1.68 1.47
C VAL A 219 13.92 -0.27 0.89
N ALA A 220 15.11 0.17 0.46
CA ALA A 220 15.27 1.45 -0.22
C ALA A 220 14.48 1.52 -1.53
N ALA A 221 14.51 0.44 -2.32
CA ALA A 221 13.73 0.34 -3.55
C ALA A 221 12.21 0.29 -3.29
N ALA A 222 11.76 -0.44 -2.28
CA ALA A 222 10.36 -0.49 -1.85
C ALA A 222 9.85 0.88 -1.39
N ALA A 223 10.66 1.65 -0.66
CA ALA A 223 10.30 3.01 -0.25
C ALA A 223 10.11 3.95 -1.45
N VAL A 224 10.95 3.81 -2.48
CA VAL A 224 10.80 4.53 -3.76
C VAL A 224 9.53 4.09 -4.49
N LEU A 225 9.29 2.79 -4.63
CA LEU A 225 8.09 2.25 -5.27
C LEU A 225 6.80 2.82 -4.66
N ALA A 226 6.71 2.84 -3.33
CA ALA A 226 5.56 3.39 -2.62
C ALA A 226 5.38 4.91 -2.83
N LYS A 227 6.47 5.68 -2.80
CA LYS A 227 6.41 7.15 -2.87
C LYS A 227 6.03 7.67 -4.25
N GLY A 228 6.31 6.91 -5.31
CA GLY A 228 5.95 7.25 -6.69
C GLY A 228 4.45 7.27 -6.99
N LEU A 229 3.62 6.78 -6.08
CA LEU A 229 2.16 6.59 -6.24
C LEU A 229 1.32 7.60 -5.46
N ILE A 230 1.96 8.42 -4.61
CA ILE A 230 1.32 9.41 -3.73
C ILE A 230 1.36 10.81 -4.40
N ARG A 231 1.59 10.88 -5.72
CA ARG A 231 1.74 12.13 -6.48
C ARG A 231 0.76 12.24 -7.62
#